data_AF-A0A960GGA6-F1
#
_entry.id   AF-A0A960GGA6-F1
#
_cell.length_a   1.000
_cell.length_b   1.000
_cell.length_c   1.000
_cell.angle_alpha   90.00
_cell.angle_beta   90.00
_cell.angle_gamma   90.00
#
_symmetry.space_group_name_H-M   'P 1'
#
loop_
_entity.id
_entity.type
_entity.pdbx_description
1 polymer ?
#
loop_
_entity_poly.entity_id
_entity_poly.type
_entity_poly.pdbx_seq_one_letter_code
_entity_poly.pdbx_strand_id
1 'polypeptide(L)'
;KTTTAFLIHHVMKTAWHRAGLLGTILVDDGETSEPAKHTTPGSIELSELLCRMRDNGCRGVAMEVSSHGIHQHRVGGIGFDACVFTNLTQDHLDYHGTLEAYYQAKADWFEARAADGLGKKPVAIINTDDVRGNELAVSLAERMPVVRYGFGVHTDCRANNFRQSPRGMEFELSLKGKSYLVRAPLIGRFNVYNLLAAIAASSAC
;
A
#
# COMPACT_ATOMS: atom_id res chain seq x y z
N LYS A 1 -6.51 -0.50 -3.06
CA LYS A 1 -5.57 0.64 -3.18
C LYS A 1 -6.09 1.85 -2.41
N THR A 2 -7.15 2.52 -2.87
CA THR A 2 -7.72 3.71 -2.21
C THR A 2 -7.95 3.54 -0.71
N THR A 3 -8.73 2.54 -0.27
CA THR A 3 -8.97 2.32 1.18
C THR A 3 -7.68 2.16 1.98
N THR A 4 -6.71 1.37 1.48
CA THR A 4 -5.42 1.17 2.13
C THR A 4 -4.61 2.48 2.22
N ALA A 5 -4.56 3.26 1.14
CA ALA A 5 -3.85 4.54 1.13
C ALA A 5 -4.46 5.53 2.13
N PHE A 6 -5.79 5.63 2.19
CA PHE A 6 -6.50 6.45 3.18
C PHE A 6 -6.25 5.98 4.62
N LEU A 7 -6.20 4.66 4.87
CA LEU A 7 -5.90 4.14 6.21
C LEU A 7 -4.45 4.45 6.63
N ILE A 8 -3.48 4.27 5.74
CA ILE A 8 -2.07 4.63 6.01
C ILE A 8 -1.97 6.14 6.27
N HIS A 9 -2.59 6.96 5.43
CA HIS A 9 -2.66 8.41 5.62
C HIS A 9 -3.28 8.81 6.96
N HIS A 10 -4.39 8.17 7.35
CA HIS A 10 -5.03 8.40 8.63
C HIS A 10 -4.11 8.07 9.81
N VAL A 11 -3.40 6.94 9.75
CA VAL A 11 -2.40 6.57 10.77
C VAL A 11 -1.28 7.61 10.84
N MET A 12 -0.72 8.00 9.70
CA MET A 12 0.35 9.01 9.64
C MET A 12 -0.10 10.38 10.16
N LYS A 13 -1.28 10.89 9.76
CA LYS A 13 -1.82 12.16 10.29
C LYS A 13 -2.10 12.08 11.79
N THR A 14 -2.54 10.93 12.29
CA THR A 14 -2.74 10.74 13.73
C THR A 14 -1.42 10.79 14.49
N ALA A 15 -0.36 10.19 13.95
CA ALA A 15 0.95 10.12 14.60
C ALA A 15 1.79 11.40 14.43
N TRP A 16 1.69 12.08 13.30
CA TRP A 16 2.61 13.17 12.90
C TRP A 16 1.91 14.50 12.61
N HIS A 17 0.59 14.57 12.77
CA HIS A 17 -0.29 15.70 12.42
C HIS A 17 -0.38 16.02 10.92
N ARG A 18 0.74 15.96 10.17
CA ARG A 18 0.80 16.26 8.73
C ARG A 18 1.40 15.11 7.93
N ALA A 19 0.64 14.68 6.92
CA ALA A 19 1.06 13.66 5.96
C ALA A 19 0.31 13.86 4.64
N GLY A 20 0.96 13.50 3.53
CA GLY A 20 0.40 13.61 2.19
C GLY A 20 -0.41 12.38 1.78
N LEU A 21 -1.39 12.58 0.91
CA LEU A 21 -2.14 11.52 0.24
C LEU A 21 -2.19 11.80 -1.26
N LEU A 22 -1.85 10.80 -2.06
CA LEU A 22 -1.96 10.82 -3.52
C LEU A 22 -2.80 9.62 -3.96
N GLY A 23 -3.95 9.86 -4.58
CA GLY A 23 -4.80 8.74 -5.00
C GLY A 23 -5.87 9.12 -5.98
N THR A 24 -6.84 8.23 -6.14
CA THR A 24 -7.90 8.36 -7.16
C THR A 24 -8.93 9.43 -6.81
N ILE A 25 -9.17 9.66 -5.52
CA ILE A 25 -10.24 10.56 -5.06
C ILE A 25 -9.73 11.99 -4.92
N LEU A 26 -8.61 12.17 -4.21
CA LEU A 26 -8.06 13.47 -3.90
C LEU A 26 -6.55 13.41 -3.73
N VAL A 27 -5.96 14.60 -3.76
CA VAL A 27 -4.61 14.88 -3.30
C VAL A 27 -4.72 15.71 -2.03
N ASP A 28 -4.20 15.22 -0.89
CA ASP A 28 -4.03 15.99 0.36
C ASP A 28 -2.54 16.31 0.48
N ASP A 29 -2.18 17.58 0.51
CA ASP A 29 -0.78 18.03 0.61
C ASP A 29 -0.33 18.35 2.04
N GLY A 30 -1.14 17.98 3.03
CA GLY A 30 -0.91 18.23 4.44
C GLY A 30 -1.55 19.53 4.96
N GLU A 31 -1.89 20.46 4.08
CA GLU A 31 -2.60 21.71 4.43
C GLU A 31 -3.98 21.80 3.79
N THR A 32 -4.05 21.47 2.51
CA THR A 32 -5.28 21.52 1.71
C THR A 32 -5.52 20.19 1.01
N SER A 33 -6.73 20.02 0.48
CA SER A 33 -7.09 18.82 -0.28
C SER A 33 -7.86 19.22 -1.53
N GLU A 34 -7.47 18.65 -2.67
CA GLU A 34 -8.05 18.94 -3.98
C GLU A 34 -8.46 17.64 -4.70
N PRO A 35 -9.50 17.66 -5.55
CA PRO A 35 -9.87 16.50 -6.36
C PRO A 35 -8.73 16.02 -7.25
N ALA A 36 -8.48 14.71 -7.30
CA ALA A 36 -7.41 14.15 -8.11
C ALA A 36 -7.81 14.06 -9.59
N LYS A 37 -6.88 14.41 -10.50
CA LYS A 37 -7.06 14.24 -11.94
C LYS A 37 -6.75 12.81 -12.41
N HIS A 38 -5.81 12.15 -11.74
CA HIS A 38 -5.33 10.80 -12.04
C HIS A 38 -5.01 10.06 -10.75
N THR A 39 -5.22 8.74 -10.71
CA THR A 39 -4.77 7.89 -9.60
C THR A 39 -3.27 8.00 -9.34
N THR A 40 -2.48 8.11 -10.41
CA THR A 40 -1.02 8.33 -10.35
C THR A 40 -0.68 9.45 -11.33
N PRO A 41 -0.34 10.66 -10.83
CA PRO A 41 0.03 11.82 -11.67
C PRO A 41 1.23 11.54 -12.60
N GLY A 42 1.42 12.40 -13.61
CA GLY A 42 2.63 12.37 -14.44
C GLY A 42 3.89 12.64 -13.60
N SER A 43 5.08 12.24 -14.06
CA SER A 43 6.32 12.32 -13.24
C SER A 43 6.69 13.74 -12.79
N ILE A 44 6.45 14.74 -13.64
CA ILE A 44 6.70 16.17 -13.31
C ILE A 44 5.72 16.63 -12.22
N GLU A 45 4.41 16.47 -12.47
CA GLU A 45 3.35 16.82 -11.52
C GLU A 45 3.51 16.08 -10.19
N LEU A 46 3.87 14.79 -10.22
CA LEU A 46 4.16 14.00 -9.03
C LEU A 46 5.32 14.60 -8.23
N SER A 47 6.40 15.00 -8.90
CA SER A 47 7.55 15.61 -8.23
C SER A 47 7.19 16.96 -7.59
N GLU A 48 6.42 17.79 -8.29
CA GLU A 48 5.92 19.07 -7.77
C GLU A 48 5.04 18.87 -6.53
N LEU A 49 4.11 17.89 -6.57
CA LEU A 49 3.25 17.56 -5.45
C LEU A 49 4.05 17.06 -4.23
N LEU A 50 5.08 16.23 -4.45
CA LEU A 50 5.96 15.76 -3.37
C LEU A 50 6.79 16.90 -2.77
N CYS A 51 7.28 17.84 -3.58
CA CYS A 51 7.93 19.05 -3.09
C CYS A 51 6.96 19.90 -2.25
N ARG A 52 5.74 20.12 -2.73
CA ARG A 52 4.70 20.84 -1.99
C ARG A 52 4.39 20.20 -0.63
N MET A 53 4.23 18.87 -0.60
CA MET A 53 4.01 18.12 0.64
C MET A 53 5.16 18.28 1.64
N ARG A 54 6.41 18.22 1.15
CA ARG A 54 7.61 18.45 1.98
C ARG A 54 7.61 19.87 2.55
N ASP A 55 7.34 20.87 1.72
CA ASP A 55 7.37 22.28 2.10
C ASP A 55 6.24 22.61 3.09
N ASN A 56 5.10 21.91 2.99
CA ASN A 56 4.00 21.92 3.95
C ASN A 56 4.30 21.12 5.24
N GLY A 57 5.49 20.54 5.39
CA GLY A 57 5.90 19.82 6.59
C GLY A 57 5.32 18.40 6.74
N CYS A 58 4.86 17.78 5.64
CA CYS A 58 4.48 16.36 5.68
C CYS A 58 5.69 15.49 5.99
N ARG A 59 5.53 14.55 6.93
CA ARG A 59 6.60 13.58 7.28
C ARG A 59 6.57 12.30 6.47
N GLY A 60 5.48 12.05 5.75
CA GLY A 60 5.31 10.88 4.89
C GLY A 60 4.14 11.08 3.92
N VAL A 61 4.07 10.21 2.90
CA VAL A 61 3.04 10.25 1.85
C VAL A 61 2.51 8.85 1.60
N ALA A 62 1.19 8.69 1.61
CA ALA A 62 0.53 7.48 1.14
C ALA A 62 0.14 7.70 -0.32
N MET A 63 0.58 6.80 -1.21
CA MET A 63 0.34 6.95 -2.65
C MET A 63 -0.26 5.70 -3.27
N GLU A 64 -1.32 5.87 -4.07
CA GLU A 64 -1.81 4.85 -4.98
C GLU A 64 -0.93 4.76 -6.22
N VAL A 65 -0.30 3.60 -6.43
CA VAL A 65 0.49 3.30 -7.63
C VAL A 65 -0.33 2.43 -8.57
N SER A 66 -0.78 3.01 -9.69
CA SER A 66 -1.51 2.30 -10.74
C SER A 66 -0.56 1.54 -11.67
N SER A 67 -1.03 0.45 -12.27
CA SER A 67 -0.25 -0.29 -13.29
C SER A 67 0.07 0.58 -14.51
N HIS A 68 -0.84 1.47 -14.90
CA HIS A 68 -0.61 2.47 -15.94
C HIS A 68 0.54 3.41 -15.57
N GLY A 69 0.57 3.90 -14.33
CA GLY A 69 1.65 4.75 -13.83
C GLY A 69 3.00 4.05 -13.78
N ILE A 70 3.02 2.74 -13.48
CA ILE A 70 4.23 1.91 -13.55
C ILE A 70 4.69 1.75 -14.99
N HIS A 71 3.81 1.29 -15.88
CA HIS A 71 4.15 1.02 -17.28
C HIS A 71 4.61 2.28 -18.03
N GLN A 72 4.09 3.46 -17.65
CA GLN A 72 4.51 4.75 -18.20
C GLN A 72 5.66 5.41 -17.42
N HIS A 73 6.30 4.68 -16.51
CA HIS A 73 7.42 5.15 -15.68
C HIS A 73 7.16 6.44 -14.88
N ARG A 74 5.91 6.76 -14.55
CA ARG A 74 5.53 7.99 -13.81
C ARG A 74 6.16 8.04 -12.41
N VAL A 75 6.36 6.88 -11.81
CA VAL A 75 6.97 6.70 -10.47
C VAL A 75 8.42 6.24 -10.53
N GLY A 76 9.07 6.34 -11.70
CA GLY A 76 10.41 5.79 -11.94
C GLY A 76 11.50 6.41 -11.04
N GLY A 77 11.46 7.73 -10.86
CA GLY A 77 12.42 8.47 -10.03
C GLY A 77 12.04 8.60 -8.55
N ILE A 78 10.99 7.90 -8.10
CA ILE A 78 10.50 8.00 -6.72
C ILE A 78 11.02 6.83 -5.88
N GLY A 79 11.71 7.16 -4.78
CA GLY A 79 12.09 6.19 -3.76
C GLY A 79 10.94 5.92 -2.80
N PHE A 80 10.76 4.65 -2.41
CA PHE A 80 9.70 4.20 -1.50
C PHE A 80 10.31 3.61 -0.23
N ASP A 81 9.66 3.82 0.91
CA ASP A 81 10.02 3.19 2.19
C ASP A 81 9.25 1.88 2.41
N ALA A 82 8.01 1.80 1.91
CA ALA A 82 7.21 0.58 1.87
C ALA A 82 6.43 0.46 0.56
N CYS A 83 6.34 -0.76 0.04
CA CYS A 83 5.59 -1.10 -1.16
C CYS A 83 4.49 -2.11 -0.80
N VAL A 84 3.23 -1.79 -1.05
CA VAL A 84 2.08 -2.61 -0.61
C VAL A 84 1.39 -3.31 -1.78
N PHE A 85 1.31 -4.64 -1.72
CA PHE A 85 0.52 -5.44 -2.66
C PHE A 85 -0.77 -5.92 -2.00
N THR A 86 -1.93 -5.51 -2.52
CA THR A 86 -3.23 -5.82 -1.91
C THR A 86 -3.86 -7.13 -2.38
N ASN A 87 -4.01 -7.28 -3.69
CA ASN A 87 -4.57 -8.44 -4.39
C ASN A 87 -4.44 -8.20 -5.90
N LEU A 88 -4.71 -9.25 -6.68
CA LEU A 88 -4.89 -9.14 -8.11
C LEU A 88 -6.17 -9.85 -8.56
N THR A 89 -7.11 -9.08 -9.08
CA THR A 89 -8.32 -9.58 -9.76
C THR A 89 -8.38 -9.07 -11.20
N GLN A 90 -9.26 -9.63 -12.02
CA GLN A 90 -9.46 -9.20 -13.40
C GLN A 90 -9.88 -7.73 -13.45
N ASP A 91 -8.98 -6.88 -13.95
CA ASP A 91 -9.12 -5.43 -14.09
C ASP A 91 -8.14 -4.94 -15.18
N HIS A 92 -8.43 -3.82 -15.84
CA HIS A 92 -7.56 -3.19 -16.85
C HIS A 92 -7.06 -4.09 -18.00
N LEU A 93 -7.83 -5.11 -18.41
CA LEU A 93 -7.46 -5.99 -19.52
C LEU A 93 -7.52 -5.29 -20.89
N ASP A 94 -8.31 -4.23 -21.01
CA ASP A 94 -8.35 -3.35 -22.17
C ASP A 94 -6.98 -2.70 -22.43
N TYR A 95 -6.19 -2.47 -21.38
CA TYR A 95 -4.84 -1.91 -21.49
C TYR A 95 -3.75 -2.99 -21.54
N HIS A 96 -3.79 -3.96 -20.62
CA HIS A 96 -2.72 -4.96 -20.47
C HIS A 96 -2.91 -6.21 -21.34
N GLY A 97 -4.09 -6.39 -21.94
CA GLY A 97 -4.45 -7.54 -22.77
C GLY A 97 -4.72 -8.82 -21.98
N THR A 98 -3.84 -9.21 -21.06
CA THR A 98 -3.96 -10.43 -20.26
C THR A 98 -3.77 -10.16 -18.76
N LEU A 99 -4.35 -11.03 -17.93
CA LEU A 99 -4.15 -10.96 -16.47
C LEU A 99 -2.68 -11.17 -16.10
N GLU A 100 -1.96 -11.98 -16.88
CA GLU A 100 -0.53 -12.23 -16.68
C GLU A 100 0.31 -10.99 -16.96
N ALA A 101 0.08 -10.29 -18.07
CA ALA A 101 0.75 -9.03 -18.35
C ALA A 101 0.44 -7.96 -17.28
N TYR A 102 -0.81 -7.92 -16.81
CA TYR A 102 -1.21 -7.02 -15.72
C TYR A 102 -0.49 -7.34 -14.40
N TYR A 103 -0.35 -8.64 -14.07
CA TYR A 103 0.43 -9.10 -12.93
C TYR A 103 1.91 -8.70 -13.07
N GLN A 104 2.51 -9.03 -14.22
CA GLN A 104 3.92 -8.80 -14.49
C GLN A 104 4.27 -7.32 -14.36
N ALA A 105 3.43 -6.41 -14.89
CA ALA A 105 3.63 -4.97 -14.75
C ALA A 105 3.71 -4.54 -13.27
N LYS A 106 2.95 -5.16 -12.36
CA LYS A 106 3.07 -4.88 -10.92
C LYS A 106 4.29 -5.56 -10.31
N ALA A 107 4.55 -6.82 -10.65
CA ALA A 107 5.68 -7.57 -10.13
C ALA A 107 7.01 -6.88 -10.47
N ASP A 108 7.20 -6.46 -11.72
CA ASP A 108 8.37 -5.74 -12.21
C ASP A 108 8.65 -4.46 -11.43
N TRP A 109 7.60 -3.80 -10.94
CA TRP A 109 7.78 -2.63 -10.07
C TRP A 109 8.41 -3.02 -8.73
N PHE A 110 7.95 -4.10 -8.08
CA PHE A 110 8.57 -4.60 -6.85
C PHE A 110 10.00 -5.08 -7.08
N GLU A 111 10.24 -5.78 -8.20
CA GLU A 111 11.57 -6.19 -8.64
C GLU A 111 12.53 -5.01 -8.76
N ALA A 112 12.09 -3.96 -9.48
CA ALA A 112 12.85 -2.73 -9.66
C ALA A 112 13.05 -1.95 -8.35
N ARG A 113 12.22 -2.17 -7.32
CA ARG A 113 12.41 -1.60 -5.97
C ARG A 113 13.38 -2.44 -5.13
N ALA A 114 13.40 -3.76 -5.31
CA ALA A 114 14.35 -4.65 -4.64
C ALA A 114 15.79 -4.44 -5.13
N ALA A 115 15.97 -4.06 -6.40
CA ALA A 115 17.29 -3.86 -7.02
C ALA A 115 18.05 -2.59 -6.56
N ASP A 116 17.51 -1.81 -5.61
CA ASP A 116 18.17 -0.63 -4.99
C ASP A 116 18.64 0.45 -5.98
N GLY A 117 17.83 0.76 -7.01
CA GLY A 117 18.19 1.75 -8.03
C GLY A 117 18.25 3.21 -7.56
N LEU A 118 17.82 3.50 -6.32
CA LEU A 118 17.68 4.87 -5.78
C LEU A 118 18.26 5.05 -4.37
N GLY A 119 19.03 4.07 -3.86
CA GLY A 119 19.64 4.12 -2.52
C GLY A 119 18.66 3.98 -1.35
N LYS A 120 17.41 3.55 -1.63
CA LYS A 120 16.40 3.20 -0.62
C LYS A 120 16.21 1.69 -0.60
N LYS A 121 16.01 1.15 0.60
CA LYS A 121 15.72 -0.27 0.84
C LYS A 121 14.28 -0.43 1.34
N PRO A 122 13.28 -0.40 0.44
CA PRO A 122 11.88 -0.52 0.84
C PRO A 122 11.60 -1.87 1.50
N VAL A 123 10.56 -1.91 2.32
CA VAL A 123 9.93 -3.14 2.80
C VAL A 123 8.73 -3.48 1.90
N ALA A 124 8.65 -4.72 1.42
CA ALA A 124 7.49 -5.20 0.67
C ALA A 124 6.42 -5.74 1.64
N ILE A 125 5.22 -5.16 1.62
CA ILE A 125 4.07 -5.53 2.44
C ILE A 125 3.07 -6.26 1.55
N ILE A 126 2.92 -7.57 1.71
CA ILE A 126 2.24 -8.40 0.71
C ILE A 126 1.13 -9.24 1.33
N ASN A 127 -0.05 -9.19 0.73
CA ASN A 127 -1.14 -10.11 1.04
C ASN A 127 -0.81 -11.51 0.52
N THR A 128 -0.53 -12.47 1.39
CA THR A 128 -0.23 -13.85 0.96
C THR A 128 -1.44 -14.78 0.98
N ASP A 129 -2.61 -14.28 1.36
CA ASP A 129 -3.88 -15.00 1.12
C ASP A 129 -4.34 -14.86 -0.35
N ASP A 130 -3.73 -13.93 -1.10
CA ASP A 130 -3.87 -13.82 -2.55
C ASP A 130 -2.80 -14.69 -3.24
N VAL A 131 -3.19 -15.49 -4.24
CA VAL A 131 -2.29 -16.44 -4.92
C VAL A 131 -1.11 -15.72 -5.57
N ARG A 132 -1.35 -14.62 -6.29
CA ARG A 132 -0.32 -13.82 -6.94
C ARG A 132 0.52 -13.05 -5.93
N GLY A 133 -0.09 -12.61 -4.83
CA GLY A 133 0.62 -12.05 -3.71
C GLY A 133 1.59 -13.06 -3.07
N ASN A 134 1.18 -14.30 -2.87
CA ASN A 134 2.05 -15.34 -2.35
C ASN A 134 3.23 -15.65 -3.29
N GLU A 135 2.99 -15.77 -4.59
CA GLU A 135 4.05 -15.92 -5.60
C GLU A 135 5.07 -14.78 -5.54
N LEU A 136 4.59 -13.53 -5.48
CA LEU A 136 5.42 -12.33 -5.38
C LEU A 136 6.22 -12.29 -4.06
N ALA A 137 5.62 -12.69 -2.94
CA ALA A 137 6.30 -12.74 -1.65
C ALA A 137 7.44 -13.77 -1.63
N VAL A 138 7.27 -14.90 -2.32
CA VAL A 138 8.31 -15.92 -2.47
C VAL A 138 9.45 -15.39 -3.33
N SER A 139 9.16 -14.76 -4.47
CA SER A 139 10.21 -14.26 -5.37
C SER A 139 11.07 -13.16 -4.73
N LEU A 140 10.48 -12.30 -3.89
CA LEU A 140 11.17 -11.17 -3.26
C LEU A 140 11.94 -11.51 -1.98
N ALA A 141 11.67 -12.65 -1.34
CA ALA A 141 12.11 -12.96 0.02
C ALA A 141 13.63 -12.88 0.24
N GLU A 142 14.43 -13.19 -0.78
CA GLU A 142 15.90 -13.16 -0.70
C GLU A 142 16.51 -11.83 -1.15
N ARG A 143 15.69 -10.91 -1.67
CA ARG A 143 16.17 -9.66 -2.30
C ARG A 143 15.81 -8.41 -1.50
N MET A 144 14.77 -8.46 -0.70
CA MET A 144 14.36 -7.36 0.16
C MET A 144 13.56 -7.85 1.38
N PRO A 145 13.41 -7.03 2.43
CA PRO A 145 12.52 -7.37 3.54
C PRO A 145 11.07 -7.52 3.07
N VAL A 146 10.45 -8.66 3.39
CA VAL A 146 9.04 -8.95 3.07
C VAL A 146 8.25 -9.15 4.36
N VAL A 147 7.15 -8.42 4.52
CA VAL A 147 6.16 -8.61 5.57
C VAL A 147 4.89 -9.18 4.95
N ARG A 148 4.58 -10.42 5.30
CA ARG A 148 3.39 -11.13 4.84
C ARG A 148 2.21 -10.77 5.72
N TYR A 149 1.06 -10.44 5.14
CA TYR A 149 -0.15 -10.19 5.90
C TYR A 149 -1.33 -11.01 5.37
N GLY A 150 -2.29 -11.30 6.24
CA GLY A 150 -3.49 -12.06 5.89
C GLY A 150 -4.11 -12.76 7.10
N PHE A 151 -4.89 -13.80 6.84
CA PHE A 151 -5.45 -14.72 7.83
C PHE A 151 -4.65 -16.03 7.91
N GLY A 152 -3.85 -16.34 6.88
CA GLY A 152 -3.02 -17.54 6.82
C GLY A 152 -2.04 -17.69 7.97
N VAL A 153 -1.74 -18.93 8.37
CA VAL A 153 -0.91 -19.25 9.55
C VAL A 153 0.55 -18.78 9.45
N HIS A 154 1.06 -18.58 8.23
CA HIS A 154 2.44 -18.18 7.96
C HIS A 154 2.57 -16.67 7.64
N THR A 155 1.62 -15.85 8.11
CA THR A 155 1.65 -14.39 7.94
C THR A 155 2.28 -13.70 9.15
N ASP A 156 3.12 -12.69 8.89
CA ASP A 156 3.83 -11.90 9.90
C ASP A 156 2.89 -10.88 10.60
N CYS A 157 1.93 -10.34 9.85
CA CYS A 157 0.86 -9.45 10.30
C CYS A 157 -0.50 -10.15 10.06
N ARG A 158 -0.99 -10.84 11.10
CA ARG A 158 -2.10 -11.79 10.96
C ARG A 158 -3.37 -11.33 11.67
N ALA A 159 -4.51 -11.50 11.01
CA ALA A 159 -5.81 -11.40 11.68
C ALA A 159 -6.33 -12.78 12.12
N ASN A 160 -6.77 -12.85 13.37
CA ASN A 160 -7.42 -14.00 13.99
C ASN A 160 -8.77 -13.58 14.59
N ASN A 161 -9.63 -14.57 14.88
CA ASN A 161 -10.86 -14.36 15.66
C ASN A 161 -11.77 -13.22 15.13
N PHE A 162 -11.84 -13.06 13.81
CA PHE A 162 -12.63 -12.00 13.17
C PHE A 162 -14.11 -12.11 13.51
N ARG A 163 -14.69 -10.99 13.95
CA ARG A 163 -16.11 -10.81 14.24
C ARG A 163 -16.59 -9.54 13.58
N GLN A 164 -17.83 -9.57 13.10
CA GLN A 164 -18.46 -8.41 12.48
C GLN A 164 -19.83 -8.16 13.12
N SER A 165 -20.16 -6.89 13.27
CA SER A 165 -21.45 -6.40 13.71
C SER A 165 -21.89 -5.22 12.83
N PRO A 166 -23.14 -4.74 12.94
CA PRO A 166 -23.57 -3.51 12.29
C PRO A 166 -22.75 -2.26 12.70
N ARG A 167 -22.06 -2.29 13.84
CA ARG A 167 -21.22 -1.18 14.33
C ARG A 167 -19.79 -1.19 13.76
N GLY A 168 -19.40 -2.25 13.05
CA GLY A 168 -18.03 -2.43 12.56
C GLY A 168 -17.50 -3.84 12.78
N MET A 169 -16.19 -3.97 12.80
CA MET A 169 -15.48 -5.23 12.98
C MET A 169 -14.55 -5.22 14.20
N GLU A 170 -14.28 -6.41 14.70
CA GLU A 170 -13.28 -6.70 15.71
C GLU A 170 -12.47 -7.91 15.27
N PHE A 171 -11.15 -7.87 15.46
CA PHE A 171 -10.28 -9.02 15.26
C PHE A 171 -9.06 -8.94 16.15
N GLU A 172 -8.42 -10.08 16.37
CA GLU A 172 -7.15 -10.17 17.06
C GLU A 172 -6.01 -10.05 16.03
N LEU A 173 -5.17 -9.03 16.18
CA LEU A 173 -3.97 -8.83 15.38
C LEU A 173 -2.78 -9.51 16.04
N SER A 174 -2.15 -10.45 15.36
CA SER A 174 -0.83 -10.96 15.73
C SER A 174 0.25 -10.25 14.90
N LEU A 175 1.20 -9.59 15.57
CA LEU A 175 2.28 -8.86 14.92
C LEU A 175 3.54 -8.90 15.80
N LYS A 176 4.68 -9.31 15.23
CA LYS A 176 5.99 -9.40 15.93
C LYS A 176 5.90 -10.13 17.29
N GLY A 177 5.16 -11.26 17.32
CA GLY A 177 4.96 -12.07 18.52
C GLY A 177 4.04 -11.48 19.58
N LYS A 178 3.42 -10.32 19.32
CA LYS A 178 2.43 -9.68 20.20
C LYS A 178 1.02 -9.84 19.63
N SER A 179 0.04 -9.81 20.52
CA SER A 179 -1.38 -9.83 20.18
C SER A 179 -2.06 -8.52 20.59
N TYR A 180 -2.92 -7.99 19.72
CA TYR A 180 -3.68 -6.76 19.93
C TYR A 180 -5.14 -6.95 19.53
N LEU A 181 -6.07 -6.41 20.31
CA LEU A 181 -7.47 -6.34 19.90
C LEU A 181 -7.68 -5.11 19.01
N VAL A 182 -8.05 -5.32 17.76
CA VAL A 182 -8.35 -4.26 16.79
C VAL A 182 -9.86 -4.11 16.66
N ARG A 183 -10.34 -2.87 16.78
CA ARG A 183 -11.74 -2.49 16.53
C ARG A 183 -11.79 -1.38 15.49
N ALA A 184 -12.62 -1.53 14.48
CA ALA A 184 -12.77 -0.52 13.44
C ALA A 184 -14.23 -0.39 13.02
N PRO A 185 -14.75 0.84 12.78
CA PRO A 185 -16.11 1.09 12.30
C PRO A 185 -16.23 0.82 10.78
N LEU A 186 -15.62 -0.28 10.32
CA LEU A 186 -15.57 -0.69 8.93
C LEU A 186 -16.24 -2.06 8.80
N ILE A 187 -16.92 -2.25 7.67
CA ILE A 187 -17.75 -3.42 7.40
C ILE A 187 -17.07 -4.27 6.32
N GLY A 188 -17.18 -5.59 6.45
CA GLY A 188 -16.71 -6.54 5.45
C GLY A 188 -15.27 -7.02 5.69
N ARG A 189 -15.07 -8.33 5.48
CA ARG A 189 -13.78 -9.00 5.68
C ARG A 189 -12.64 -8.41 4.84
N PHE A 190 -12.94 -7.89 3.64
CA PHE A 190 -11.93 -7.26 2.79
C PHE A 190 -11.26 -6.04 3.45
N ASN A 191 -11.98 -5.34 4.34
CA ASN A 191 -11.41 -4.23 5.10
C ASN A 191 -10.44 -4.68 6.20
N VAL A 192 -10.49 -5.93 6.64
CA VAL A 192 -9.45 -6.50 7.52
C VAL A 192 -8.12 -6.52 6.75
N TYR A 193 -8.09 -6.98 5.50
CA TYR A 193 -6.87 -6.94 4.67
C TYR A 193 -6.35 -5.51 4.49
N ASN A 194 -7.25 -4.54 4.25
CA ASN A 194 -6.86 -3.14 4.13
C ASN A 194 -6.23 -2.59 5.43
N LEU A 195 -6.79 -2.94 6.59
CA LEU A 195 -6.23 -2.57 7.90
C LEU A 195 -4.89 -3.26 8.15
N LEU A 196 -4.78 -4.56 7.91
CA LEU A 196 -3.53 -5.31 8.08
C LEU A 196 -2.41 -4.70 7.21
N ALA A 197 -2.71 -4.39 5.96
CA ALA A 197 -1.78 -3.73 5.05
C ALA A 197 -1.33 -2.37 5.59
N ALA A 198 -2.28 -1.55 6.07
CA ALA A 198 -1.99 -0.23 6.60
C ALA A 198 -1.15 -0.28 7.88
N ILE A 199 -1.48 -1.20 8.80
CA ILE A 199 -0.74 -1.42 10.05
C ILE A 199 0.67 -1.93 9.77
N ALA A 200 0.81 -2.92 8.87
CA ALA A 200 2.10 -3.48 8.50
C ALA A 200 3.01 -2.43 7.84
N ALA A 201 2.48 -1.66 6.88
CA ALA A 201 3.22 -0.58 6.23
C ALA A 201 3.65 0.51 7.23
N SER A 202 2.73 0.97 8.08
CA SER A 202 3.04 2.01 9.08
C SER A 202 3.98 1.54 10.19
N SER A 203 4.12 0.23 10.40
CA SER A 203 5.04 -0.36 11.38
C SER A 203 6.43 -0.68 10.80
N ALA A 204 6.57 -0.60 9.48
CA ALA A 204 7.80 -0.86 8.75
C ALA A 204 8.60 0.42 8.45
N CYS A 205 7.93 1.57 8.42
CA CYS A 205 8.50 2.90 8.20
C CYS A 205 8.71 3.69 9.49
#